data_AF-A0A941R9V7-F1
#
_entry.id   AF-A0A941R9V7-F1
#
_cell.length_a   1.000
_cell.length_b   1.000
_cell.length_c   1.000
_cell.angle_alpha   90.00
_cell.angle_beta   90.00
_cell.angle_gamma   90.00
#
_symmetry.space_group_name_H-M   'P 1'
#
loop_
_entity.id
_entity.type
_entity.pdbx_description
1 polymer ?
#
loop_
_entity_poly.entity_id
_entity_poly.type
_entity_poly.pdbx_seq_one_letter_code
_entity_poly.pdbx_strand_id
1 'polypeptide(L)'
;MAEHADIIAVQHPRGAVALVWFDLPTGAIVTTHAGLWEILRRGLRDWAGQVVRISDGRVFLSAVYDHFFLKGYRVHWFSASELIRTQTFYRL
;
A
#
# COMPACT_ATOMS: atom_id res chain seq x y z
N MET A 1 -16.97 3.76 13.72
CA MET A 1 -17.10 4.05 12.27
C MET A 1 -16.08 3.16 11.59
N ALA A 2 -16.48 2.22 10.73
CA ALA A 2 -15.53 1.28 10.11
C ALA A 2 -14.60 2.06 9.17
N GLU A 3 -13.34 2.14 9.59
CA GLU A 3 -12.31 3.00 9.01
C GLU A 3 -11.91 2.43 7.65
N HIS A 4 -12.25 3.15 6.58
CA HIS A 4 -11.88 2.75 5.22
C HIS A 4 -10.39 3.01 5.02
N ALA A 5 -9.55 2.05 5.44
CA ALA A 5 -8.12 2.09 5.16
C ALA A 5 -7.85 1.47 3.78
N ASP A 6 -7.27 2.23 2.87
CA ASP A 6 -6.77 1.70 1.60
C ASP A 6 -5.44 0.96 1.86
N ILE A 7 -5.37 -0.29 1.41
CA ILE A 7 -4.23 -1.18 1.59
C ILE A 7 -3.73 -1.64 0.23
N ILE A 8 -2.43 -1.50 0.00
CA ILE A 8 -1.72 -2.01 -1.16
C ILE A 8 -0.96 -3.27 -0.74
N ALA A 9 -1.24 -4.39 -1.42
CA ALA A 9 -0.44 -5.59 -1.29
C ALA A 9 0.49 -5.72 -2.50
N VAL A 10 1.79 -5.78 -2.23
CA VAL A 10 2.84 -6.02 -3.22
C VAL A 10 3.33 -7.46 -3.07
N GLN A 11 3.09 -8.29 -4.07
CA GLN A 11 3.60 -9.65 -4.11
C GLN A 11 5.02 -9.66 -4.68
N HIS A 12 5.97 -10.07 -3.85
CA HIS A 12 7.34 -10.30 -4.25
C HIS A 12 7.44 -11.58 -5.10
N PRO A 13 8.29 -11.63 -6.14
CA PRO A 13 8.44 -12.81 -7.00
C PRO A 13 8.86 -14.09 -6.26
N ARG A 14 9.51 -13.94 -5.08
CA ARG A 14 9.90 -15.05 -4.21
C ARG A 14 8.79 -15.52 -3.25
N GLY A 15 7.55 -15.08 -3.43
CA GLY A 15 6.37 -15.55 -2.68
C GLY A 15 6.03 -14.74 -1.41
N ALA A 16 6.83 -13.74 -1.03
CA ALA A 16 6.50 -12.86 0.09
C ALA A 16 5.46 -11.80 -0.32
N VAL A 17 4.59 -11.37 0.59
CA VAL A 17 3.63 -10.29 0.37
C VAL A 17 3.94 -9.15 1.34
N ALA A 18 4.21 -7.96 0.81
CA ALA A 18 4.36 -6.75 1.59
C ALA A 18 3.05 -5.95 1.53
N LEU A 19 2.54 -5.53 2.69
CA LEU A 19 1.38 -4.66 2.77
C LEU A 19 1.86 -3.23 3.01
N VAL A 20 1.17 -2.26 2.43
CA VAL A 20 1.37 -0.83 2.62
C VAL A 20 0.02 -0.16 2.79
N TRP A 21 -0.17 0.64 3.83
CA TRP A 21 -1.41 1.39 4.04
C TRP A 21 -1.14 2.74 4.67
N PHE A 22 -2.11 3.63 4.56
CA PHE A 22 -2.10 4.92 5.24
C PHE A 22 -2.92 4.81 6.52
N ASP A 23 -2.26 4.99 7.66
CA ASP A 23 -2.89 5.02 8.96
C ASP A 23 -3.45 6.43 9.23
N LEU A 24 -4.77 6.57 9.10
CA LEU A 24 -5.47 7.84 9.31
C LEU A 24 -5.24 8.44 10.70
N PRO A 25 -5.27 7.66 11.81
CA PRO A 25 -5.06 8.21 13.14
C PRO A 25 -3.67 8.84 13.35
N THR A 26 -2.62 8.22 12.82
CA THR A 26 -1.23 8.73 12.96
C THR A 26 -0.76 9.58 11.79
N GLY A 27 -1.50 9.58 10.67
CA GLY A 27 -1.07 10.21 9.42
C GLY A 27 0.17 9.56 8.82
N ALA A 28 0.48 8.32 9.17
CA ALA A 28 1.69 7.63 8.76
C ALA A 28 1.41 6.59 7.68
N ILE A 29 2.38 6.40 6.78
CA ILE A 29 2.40 5.19 5.94
C ILE A 29 3.01 4.06 6.76
N VAL A 30 2.36 2.91 6.77
CA VAL A 30 2.79 1.72 7.49
C VAL A 30 3.04 0.61 6.47
N THR A 31 4.05 -0.24 6.74
CA THR A 31 4.33 -1.41 5.92
C THR A 31 4.74 -2.63 6.77
N THR A 32 4.37 -3.82 6.33
CA THR A 32 4.78 -5.08 6.99
C THR A 32 6.21 -5.53 6.65
N HIS A 33 6.90 -4.86 5.71
CA HIS A 33 8.20 -5.31 5.22
C HIS A 33 9.28 -4.23 5.34
N ALA A 34 10.28 -4.46 6.20
CA ALA A 34 11.33 -3.48 6.52
C ALA A 34 12.14 -3.01 5.29
N GLY A 35 12.44 -3.90 4.34
CA GLY A 35 13.14 -3.52 3.10
C GLY A 35 12.34 -2.56 2.20
N LEU A 36 11.01 -2.56 2.32
CA LEU A 36 10.14 -1.64 1.58
C LEU A 36 10.19 -0.24 2.20
N TRP A 37 10.27 -0.17 3.54
CA TRP A 37 10.34 1.09 4.28
C TRP A 37 11.50 1.98 3.82
N GLU A 38 12.69 1.41 3.60
CA GLU A 38 13.85 2.17 3.12
C GLU A 38 13.66 2.78 1.73
N ILE A 39 12.83 2.15 0.89
CA ILE A 39 12.45 2.66 -0.44
C ILE A 39 11.42 3.78 -0.25
N LEU A 40 10.39 3.54 0.54
CA LEU A 40 9.28 4.47 0.76
C LEU A 40 9.74 5.78 1.44
N ARG A 41 10.67 5.68 2.40
CA ARG A 41 11.20 6.85 3.13
C ARG A 41 11.87 7.88 2.23
N ARG A 42 12.41 7.47 1.09
CA ARG A 42 13.07 8.36 0.13
C ARG A 42 12.08 9.16 -0.74
N GLY A 43 10.79 8.85 -0.66
CA GLY A 43 9.79 9.34 -1.59
C GLY A 43 9.78 8.55 -2.89
N LEU A 44 8.65 8.57 -3.57
CA LEU A 44 8.45 7.89 -4.85
C LEU A 44 8.14 8.93 -5.92
N ARG A 45 8.43 8.60 -7.18
CA ARG A 45 7.96 9.41 -8.30
C ARG A 45 6.58 8.94 -8.73
N ASP A 46 5.66 9.86 -8.87
CA ASP A 46 4.40 9.59 -9.54
C ASP A 46 4.60 9.42 -11.06
N TRP A 47 3.50 9.15 -11.75
CA TRP A 47 3.48 9.04 -13.21
C TRP A 47 3.96 10.32 -13.92
N ALA A 48 3.75 11.51 -13.33
CA ALA A 48 4.20 12.79 -13.87
C ALA A 48 5.70 13.07 -13.57
N GLY A 49 6.39 12.17 -12.87
CA GLY A 49 7.78 12.32 -12.46
C GLY A 49 7.98 13.20 -11.23
N GLN A 50 6.90 13.66 -10.59
CA GLN A 50 6.95 14.45 -9.36
C GLN A 50 7.25 13.56 -8.16
N VAL A 51 8.06 14.07 -7.23
CA VAL A 51 8.38 13.33 -6.01
C VAL A 51 7.24 13.49 -5.02
N VAL A 52 6.54 12.40 -4.77
CA VAL A 52 5.51 12.26 -3.74
C VAL A 52 6.15 11.71 -2.47
N ARG A 53 5.82 12.32 -1.33
CA ARG A 53 6.34 11.98 -0.01
C ARG A 53 5.27 11.28 0.82
N ILE A 54 5.72 10.60 1.87
CA ILE A 54 4.84 9.92 2.84
C ILE A 54 3.77 10.86 3.41
N SER A 55 4.09 12.15 3.58
CA SER A 55 3.17 13.19 4.05
C SER A 55 1.97 13.45 3.12
N ASP A 56 2.05 13.05 1.86
CA ASP A 56 0.96 13.21 0.89
C ASP A 56 -0.11 12.09 1.01
N GLY A 57 0.08 11.19 1.98
CA GLY A 57 -0.91 10.21 2.44
C GLY A 57 -1.45 9.33 1.33
N ARG A 58 -2.74 9.49 0.99
CA ARG A 58 -3.40 8.66 -0.03
C ARG A 58 -2.77 8.82 -1.42
N VAL A 59 -2.29 10.01 -1.76
CA VAL A 59 -1.59 10.25 -3.05
C VAL A 59 -0.30 9.44 -3.10
N PHE A 60 0.39 9.32 -1.96
CA PHE A 60 1.57 8.47 -1.84
C PHE A 60 1.26 6.99 -2.06
N LEU A 61 0.12 6.49 -1.55
CA LEU A 61 -0.31 5.12 -1.84
C LEU A 61 -0.47 4.87 -3.35
N SER A 62 -1.11 5.77 -4.09
CA SER A 62 -1.18 5.64 -5.56
C SER A 62 0.20 5.58 -6.22
N ALA A 63 1.15 6.41 -5.77
CA ALA A 63 2.53 6.36 -6.25
C ALA A 63 3.24 5.04 -5.88
N VAL A 64 2.94 4.45 -4.72
CA VAL A 64 3.43 3.10 -4.34
C VAL A 64 2.90 2.07 -5.32
N TYR A 65 1.60 2.09 -5.60
CA TYR A 65 0.98 1.17 -6.54
C TYR A 65 1.66 1.23 -7.91
N ASP A 66 1.76 2.43 -8.48
CA ASP A 66 2.36 2.65 -9.81
C ASP A 66 3.82 2.21 -9.84
N HIS A 67 4.60 2.56 -8.82
CA HIS A 67 6.02 2.22 -8.75
C HIS A 67 6.29 0.72 -8.84
N PHE A 68 5.51 -0.08 -8.10
CA PHE A 68 5.69 -1.53 -8.09
C PHE A 68 5.06 -2.19 -9.32
N PHE A 69 3.89 -1.71 -9.76
CA PHE A 69 3.24 -2.20 -10.96
C PHE A 69 4.12 -2.03 -12.20
N LEU A 70 4.70 -0.84 -12.40
CA LEU A 70 5.59 -0.54 -13.52
C LEU A 70 6.91 -1.32 -13.47
N LYS A 71 7.32 -1.78 -12.27
CA LYS A 71 8.47 -2.67 -12.09
C LYS A 71 8.14 -4.15 -12.30
N GLY A 72 6.91 -4.48 -12.70
CA GLY A 72 6.48 -5.85 -12.99
C GLY A 72 6.12 -6.66 -11.75
N TYR A 73 5.97 -6.04 -10.58
CA TYR A 73 5.44 -6.72 -9.41
C TYR A 73 3.93 -6.89 -9.56
N ARG A 74 3.40 -7.98 -8.97
CA ARG A 74 1.95 -8.12 -8.82
C ARG A 74 1.51 -7.26 -7.64
N VAL A 75 0.68 -6.28 -7.91
CA VAL A 75 0.17 -5.34 -6.92
C VAL A 75 -1.34 -5.42 -6.88
N HIS A 76 -1.91 -5.37 -5.69
CA HIS A 76 -3.35 -5.37 -5.47
C HIS A 76 -3.74 -4.21 -4.55
N TRP A 77 -4.81 -3.52 -4.91
CA TRP A 77 -5.43 -2.48 -4.08
C TRP A 77 -6.66 -3.06 -3.39
N PHE A 78 -6.76 -2.86 -2.08
CA PHE A 78 -7.88 -3.32 -1.28
C PHE A 78 -8.39 -2.19 -0.39
N SER A 79 -9.69 -2.16 -0.16
CA SER A 79 -10.26 -1.41 0.96
C SER A 79 -10.35 -2.33 2.18
N ALA A 80 -9.94 -1.85 3.36
CA ALA A 80 -10.06 -2.61 4.63
C ALA A 80 -11.50 -3.05 4.91
N SER A 81 -12.49 -2.28 4.44
CA SER A 81 -13.91 -2.63 4.46
C SER A 81 -14.22 -3.91 3.70
N GLU A 82 -13.50 -4.16 2.60
CA GLU A 82 -13.66 -5.37 1.78
C GLU A 82 -12.93 -6.56 2.39
N LEU A 83 -11.77 -6.33 3.03
CA LEU A 83 -10.96 -7.40 3.65
C LEU A 83 -11.69 -8.07 4.83
N ILE A 84 -12.40 -7.28 5.65
CA ILE A 84 -13.26 -7.78 6.74
C ILE A 84 -14.44 -8.58 6.17
N ARG A 85 -15.02 -8.14 5.05
CA ARG A 85 -16.10 -8.89 4.37
C ARG A 85 -15.60 -10.23 3.86
N THR A 86 -14.44 -10.27 3.19
CA THR A 86 -13.89 -11.52 2.64
C THR A 86 -13.61 -12.55 3.74
N GLN A 87 -13.04 -12.15 4.88
CA GLN A 87 -12.83 -13.07 6.01
C GLN A 87 -14.14 -13.64 6.59
N THR A 88 -15.24 -12.88 6.50
CA THR A 88 -16.56 -13.32 6.95
C THR A 88 -17.14 -14.39 6.01
N PHE A 89 -16.91 -14.28 4.70
CA PHE A 89 -17.42 -15.24 3.72
C PHE A 89 -16.67 -16.59 3.71
N TYR A 90 -15.41 -16.63 4.16
CA TYR A 90 -14.65 -17.89 4.30
C TYR A 90 -14.95 -18.66 5.61
N ARG A 91 -15.84 -18.13 6.46
CA ARG A 91 -16.27 -18.76 7.73
C ARG A 91 -17.71 -19.31 7.70
N LEU A 92 -18.35 -19.37 6.54
CA LEU A 92 -19.69 -19.92 6.35
C LEU A 92 -19.64 -21.31 5.70
#